data_AF-A0A016V7X8-F1
#
_entry.id   AF-A0A016V7X8-F1
#
_cell.length_a   1.000
_cell.length_b   1.000
_cell.length_c   1.000
_cell.angle_alpha   90.00
_cell.angle_beta   90.00
_cell.angle_gamma   90.00
#
_symmetry.space_group_name_H-M   'P 1'
#
loop_
_entity.id
_entity.type
_entity.pdbx_description
1 polymer ?
#
loop_
_entity_poly.entity_id
_entity_poly.type
_entity_poly.pdbx_seq_one_letter_code
_entity_poly.pdbx_strand_id
1 'polypeptide(L)'
;MGFNANEIKIMLDAVLACNIFCFNDKLFEQRRGLAMGNRIAPLLAIIFLDHIERMSLTSGILLYKRYIDDVFVIGCDKTEVEKTLKRLNTFDDNISFTIEEPDDDGFLPFLNTKIRIVDGRTEYLWLVVGVCFERVIGVRSPLHRLAAPSKRRLAAGLLLLLSACAALTCYNHVSQQCFMKLFCHDTQWISMCLDVNTNA
;
A
#
# COMPACT_ATOMS: atom_id res chain seq x y z
N MET A 1 -18.47 -5.90 -29.50
CA MET A 1 -19.07 -6.78 -28.49
C MET A 1 -18.42 -6.44 -27.17
N GLY A 2 -19.18 -5.99 -26.19
CA GLY A 2 -18.70 -5.67 -24.85
C GLY A 2 -19.63 -6.30 -23.83
N PHE A 3 -19.09 -6.59 -22.65
CA PHE A 3 -19.91 -7.08 -21.54
C PHE A 3 -20.93 -6.02 -21.13
N ASN A 4 -22.14 -6.45 -20.81
CA ASN A 4 -23.15 -5.58 -20.24
C ASN A 4 -22.90 -5.38 -18.73
N ALA A 5 -23.56 -4.38 -18.13
CA ALA A 5 -23.35 -4.05 -16.71
C ALA A 5 -23.68 -5.21 -15.75
N ASN A 6 -24.65 -6.06 -16.10
CA ASN A 6 -25.03 -7.21 -15.27
C ASN A 6 -23.96 -8.30 -15.31
N GLU A 7 -23.40 -8.58 -16.49
CA GLU A 7 -22.29 -9.53 -16.65
C GLU A 7 -21.07 -9.10 -15.87
N ILE A 8 -20.72 -7.80 -15.93
CA ILE A 8 -19.63 -7.23 -15.12
C ILE A 8 -19.91 -7.38 -13.63
N LYS A 9 -21.15 -7.11 -13.20
CA LYS A 9 -21.54 -7.27 -11.79
C LYS A 9 -21.39 -8.72 -11.31
N ILE A 10 -21.84 -9.71 -12.10
CA ILE A 10 -21.69 -11.14 -11.79
C ILE A 10 -20.21 -11.51 -11.65
N MET A 11 -19.36 -11.02 -12.56
CA MET A 11 -17.92 -11.26 -12.49
C MET A 11 -17.28 -10.62 -11.26
N LEU A 12 -17.69 -9.40 -10.90
CA LEU A 12 -17.23 -8.72 -9.69
C LEU A 12 -17.67 -9.48 -8.44
N ASP A 13 -18.93 -9.90 -8.35
CA ASP A 13 -19.46 -10.66 -7.22
C ASP A 13 -18.67 -11.97 -7.05
N ALA A 14 -18.36 -12.67 -8.14
CA ALA A 14 -17.55 -13.89 -8.09
C ALA A 14 -16.11 -13.63 -7.59
N VAL A 15 -15.48 -12.54 -8.03
CA VAL A 15 -14.13 -12.17 -7.60
C VAL A 15 -14.09 -11.71 -6.14
N LEU A 16 -15.16 -11.07 -5.66
CA LEU A 16 -15.25 -10.52 -4.31
C LEU A 16 -15.76 -11.54 -3.27
N ALA A 17 -16.45 -12.60 -3.69
CA ALA A 17 -16.98 -13.63 -2.81
C ALA A 17 -15.88 -14.48 -2.13
N CYS A 18 -14.67 -14.56 -2.72
CA CYS A 18 -13.59 -15.42 -2.23
C CYS A 18 -12.37 -14.59 -1.77
N ASN A 19 -12.52 -13.88 -0.64
CA ASN A 19 -11.44 -13.09 -0.04
C ASN A 19 -10.66 -13.89 1.02
N ILE A 20 -10.01 -14.98 0.60
CA ILE A 20 -9.21 -15.83 1.50
C ILE A 20 -7.72 -15.51 1.32
N PHE A 21 -6.98 -15.40 2.41
CA PHE A 21 -5.52 -15.26 2.41
C PHE A 21 -4.87 -16.17 3.45
N CYS A 22 -3.59 -16.49 3.26
CA CYS A 22 -2.80 -17.31 4.19
C CYS A 22 -1.80 -16.43 4.94
N PHE A 23 -1.75 -16.59 6.26
CA PHE A 23 -0.76 -15.93 7.12
C PHE A 23 -0.33 -16.89 8.23
N ASN A 24 0.98 -17.08 8.43
CA ASN A 24 1.54 -18.05 9.38
C ASN A 24 0.90 -19.46 9.27
N ASP A 25 0.81 -19.98 8.04
CA ASP A 25 0.21 -21.28 7.69
C ASP A 25 -1.25 -21.45 8.11
N LYS A 26 -1.94 -20.34 8.42
CA LYS A 26 -3.36 -20.31 8.75
C LYS A 26 -4.13 -19.57 7.67
N LEU A 27 -5.24 -20.15 7.25
CA LEU A 27 -6.17 -19.55 6.31
C LEU A 27 -7.11 -18.61 7.05
N PHE A 28 -7.24 -17.40 6.52
CA PHE A 28 -8.15 -16.38 7.01
C PHE A 28 -9.07 -15.95 5.88
N GLU A 29 -10.34 -15.71 6.22
CA GLU A 29 -11.32 -15.13 5.32
C GLU A 29 -11.57 -13.69 5.75
N GLN A 30 -11.36 -12.76 4.83
CA GLN A 30 -11.69 -11.36 5.04
C GLN A 30 -13.19 -11.16 4.81
N ARG A 31 -13.93 -11.07 5.92
CA ARG A 31 -15.39 -10.91 5.93
C ARG A 31 -15.89 -9.54 5.49
N ARG A 32 -15.05 -8.50 5.59
CA ARG A 32 -15.39 -7.12 5.22
C ARG A 32 -14.20 -6.42 4.57
N GLY A 33 -14.50 -5.57 3.60
CA GLY A 33 -13.50 -4.84 2.83
C GLY A 33 -12.96 -5.65 1.66
N LEU A 34 -11.91 -5.14 1.04
CA LEU A 34 -11.30 -5.74 -0.14
C LEU A 34 -9.98 -6.41 0.25
N ALA A 35 -9.76 -7.64 -0.20
CA ALA A 35 -8.52 -8.36 0.09
C ALA A 35 -7.32 -7.69 -0.58
N MET A 36 -6.27 -7.41 0.20
CA MET A 36 -4.98 -6.97 -0.34
C MET A 36 -4.43 -8.07 -1.26
N GLY A 37 -4.02 -7.69 -2.48
CA GLY A 37 -3.55 -8.61 -3.50
C GLY A 37 -4.60 -8.99 -4.55
N ASN A 38 -5.89 -8.70 -4.31
CA ASN A 38 -6.90 -8.79 -5.37
C ASN A 38 -6.64 -7.68 -6.41
N ARG A 39 -6.54 -8.05 -7.71
CA ARG A 39 -6.21 -7.07 -8.76
C ARG A 39 -7.29 -6.02 -9.01
N ILE A 40 -8.53 -6.33 -8.68
CA ILE A 40 -9.67 -5.42 -8.87
C ILE A 40 -9.89 -4.55 -7.63
N ALA A 41 -9.38 -4.96 -6.46
CA ALA A 41 -9.57 -4.24 -5.20
C ALA A 41 -9.12 -2.77 -5.26
N PRO A 42 -7.93 -2.41 -5.80
CA PRO A 42 -7.54 -1.00 -5.88
C PRO A 42 -8.51 -0.14 -6.69
N LEU A 43 -9.05 -0.68 -7.78
CA LEU A 43 -10.01 0.04 -8.63
C LEU A 43 -11.32 0.29 -7.88
N LEU A 44 -11.85 -0.73 -7.20
CA LEU A 44 -13.07 -0.60 -6.40
C LEU A 44 -12.89 0.35 -5.23
N ALA A 45 -11.74 0.30 -4.55
CA ALA A 45 -11.41 1.24 -3.48
C ALA A 45 -11.37 2.68 -3.99
N ILE A 46 -10.79 2.92 -5.17
CA ILE A 46 -10.75 4.26 -5.79
C ILE A 46 -12.17 4.77 -6.08
N ILE A 47 -13.03 3.93 -6.67
CA ILE A 47 -14.43 4.29 -7.00
C ILE A 47 -15.23 4.57 -5.73
N PHE A 48 -15.07 3.72 -4.72
CA PHE A 48 -15.78 3.86 -3.45
C PHE A 48 -15.36 5.14 -2.71
N LEU A 49 -14.05 5.42 -2.61
CA LEU A 49 -13.55 6.65 -2.01
C LEU A 49 -13.96 7.90 -2.82
N ASP A 50 -13.92 7.87 -4.16
CA ASP A 50 -14.40 8.97 -5.00
C ASP A 50 -15.87 9.32 -4.73
N HIS A 51 -16.71 8.31 -4.49
CA HIS A 51 -18.11 8.52 -4.12
C HIS A 51 -18.25 9.26 -2.78
N ILE A 52 -17.50 8.85 -1.75
CA ILE A 52 -17.50 9.49 -0.42
C ILE A 52 -16.98 10.92 -0.49
N GLU A 53 -15.89 11.13 -1.24
CA GLU A 53 -15.23 12.42 -1.41
C GLU A 53 -16.18 13.44 -2.05
N ARG A 54 -16.84 13.08 -3.14
CA ARG A 54 -17.82 13.95 -3.80
C ARG A 54 -18.95 14.42 -2.88
N MET A 55 -19.28 13.62 -1.87
CA MET A 55 -20.36 13.94 -0.93
C MET A 55 -19.88 14.74 0.28
N SER A 56 -18.58 14.71 0.57
CA SER A 56 -18.01 15.28 1.79
C SER A 56 -17.23 16.58 1.57
N LEU A 57 -16.74 16.83 0.35
CA LEU A 57 -15.95 18.02 0.01
C LEU A 57 -16.83 19.28 -0.12
N THR A 58 -16.37 20.38 0.45
CA THR A 58 -17.04 21.71 0.38
C THR A 58 -16.13 22.76 -0.24
N SER A 59 -16.69 23.93 -0.53
CA SER A 59 -15.96 25.10 -1.04
C SER A 59 -14.87 25.63 -0.10
N GLY A 60 -14.85 25.20 1.16
CA GLY A 60 -13.77 25.49 2.12
C GLY A 60 -12.48 24.72 1.88
N ILE A 61 -12.49 23.72 0.98
CA ILE A 61 -11.29 22.98 0.57
C ILE A 61 -10.73 23.60 -0.71
N LEU A 62 -9.52 24.16 -0.63
CA LEU A 62 -8.81 24.81 -1.73
C LEU A 62 -8.11 23.78 -2.63
N LEU A 63 -7.54 22.74 -2.03
CA LEU A 63 -6.85 21.66 -2.73
C LEU A 63 -7.20 20.34 -2.07
N TYR A 64 -7.52 19.34 -2.88
CA TYR A 64 -7.67 17.96 -2.44
C TYR A 64 -7.01 17.05 -3.48
N LYS A 65 -5.97 16.31 -3.07
CA LYS A 65 -5.23 15.38 -3.93
C LYS A 65 -5.04 14.07 -3.19
N ARG A 66 -5.60 13.01 -3.75
CA ARG A 66 -5.48 11.66 -3.20
C ARG A 66 -4.52 10.80 -4.02
N TYR A 67 -3.72 10.02 -3.33
CA TYR A 67 -2.91 8.92 -3.85
C TYR A 67 -3.32 7.62 -3.15
N ILE A 68 -4.15 6.81 -3.82
CA ILE A 68 -4.75 5.58 -3.26
C ILE A 68 -5.53 5.88 -1.96
N ASP A 69 -4.89 5.70 -0.81
CA ASP A 69 -5.39 5.90 0.55
C ASP A 69 -4.86 7.19 1.20
N ASP A 70 -3.72 7.72 0.76
CA ASP A 70 -3.13 8.96 1.28
C ASP A 70 -3.75 10.20 0.64
N VAL A 71 -4.13 11.18 1.45
CA VAL A 71 -4.78 12.42 0.99
C VAL A 71 -3.96 13.64 1.42
N PHE A 72 -3.61 14.47 0.45
CA PHE A 72 -3.10 15.82 0.68
C PHE A 72 -4.20 16.85 0.50
N VAL A 73 -4.48 17.61 1.56
CA VAL A 73 -5.58 18.58 1.61
C VAL A 73 -5.09 19.95 2.07
N ILE A 74 -5.57 21.00 1.42
CA ILE A 74 -5.41 22.40 1.84
C ILE A 74 -6.81 23.00 1.96
N GLY A 75 -7.18 23.45 3.15
CA GLY A 75 -8.40 24.21 3.40
C GLY A 75 -8.15 25.71 3.50
N CYS A 76 -9.21 26.50 3.45
CA CYS A 76 -9.16 27.94 3.73
C CYS A 76 -8.70 28.22 5.17
N ASP A 77 -9.13 27.38 6.11
CA ASP A 77 -8.73 27.40 7.50
C ASP A 77 -8.76 25.96 8.08
N LYS A 78 -8.16 25.78 9.26
CA LYS A 78 -8.11 24.49 9.95
C LYS A 78 -9.50 23.94 10.29
N THR A 79 -10.44 24.80 10.65
CA THR A 79 -11.80 24.41 11.04
C THR A 79 -12.59 23.81 9.87
N GLU A 80 -12.42 24.32 8.65
CA GLU A 80 -13.05 23.74 7.46
C GLU A 80 -12.48 22.36 7.10
N VAL A 81 -11.18 22.15 7.33
CA VAL A 81 -10.56 20.82 7.18
C VAL A 81 -11.10 19.85 8.23
N GLU A 82 -11.19 20.27 9.50
CA GLU A 82 -11.76 19.46 10.58
C GLU A 82 -13.24 19.11 10.35
N LYS A 83 -14.05 20.06 9.86
CA LYS A 83 -15.44 19.79 9.47
C LYS A 83 -15.52 18.78 8.33
N THR A 84 -14.63 18.90 7.34
CA THR A 84 -14.56 17.94 6.23
C THR A 84 -14.19 16.55 6.73
N LEU A 85 -13.20 16.44 7.61
CA LEU A 85 -12.81 15.19 8.26
C LEU A 85 -13.99 14.56 9.01
N LYS A 86 -14.74 15.38 9.76
CA LYS A 86 -15.94 14.91 10.47
C LYS A 86 -17.00 14.36 9.52
N ARG A 87 -17.24 15.01 8.38
CA ARG A 87 -18.18 14.51 7.36
C ARG A 87 -17.72 13.20 6.74
N LEU A 88 -16.43 13.10 6.38
CA LEU A 88 -15.84 11.86 5.86
C LEU A 88 -16.07 10.68 6.83
N ASN A 89 -15.84 10.92 8.12
CA ASN A 89 -16.04 9.94 9.19
C ASN A 89 -17.51 9.63 9.54
N THR A 90 -18.48 10.38 8.99
CA THR A 90 -19.91 10.06 9.17
C THR A 90 -20.47 9.13 8.10
N PHE A 91 -19.70 8.82 7.06
CA PHE A 91 -20.21 8.08 5.90
C PHE A 91 -20.32 6.57 6.14
N ASP A 92 -19.33 5.95 6.77
CA ASP A 92 -19.32 4.52 7.11
C ASP A 92 -18.59 4.30 8.44
N ASP A 93 -19.26 3.65 9.40
CA ASP A 93 -18.72 3.37 10.74
C ASP A 93 -17.45 2.50 10.74
N ASN A 94 -17.13 1.85 9.62
CA ASN A 94 -16.02 0.93 9.47
C ASN A 94 -14.84 1.56 8.73
N ILE A 95 -14.96 2.82 8.32
CA ILE A 95 -13.91 3.58 7.64
C ILE A 95 -13.65 4.84 8.44
N SER A 96 -12.44 4.94 8.98
CA SER A 96 -11.99 6.09 9.74
C SER A 96 -10.88 6.80 8.99
N PHE A 97 -11.09 8.08 8.72
CA PHE A 97 -10.13 9.02 8.20
C PHE A 97 -9.44 9.72 9.36
N THR A 98 -8.12 9.80 9.27
CA THR A 98 -7.26 10.51 10.22
C THR A 98 -6.59 11.70 9.54
N ILE A 99 -6.15 12.68 10.33
CA ILE A 99 -5.42 13.84 9.83
C ILE A 99 -4.07 13.93 10.52
N GLU A 100 -3.04 14.20 9.73
CA GLU A 100 -1.73 14.58 10.22
C GLU A 100 -1.56 16.08 10.02
N GLU A 101 -1.02 16.77 11.03
CA GLU A 101 -0.75 18.20 10.96
C GLU A 101 0.76 18.44 10.74
N PRO A 102 1.16 19.59 10.16
CA PRO A 102 2.56 19.94 10.04
C PRO A 102 3.27 19.97 11.40
N ASP A 103 4.54 19.60 11.42
CA ASP A 103 5.40 19.70 12.61
C ASP A 103 5.72 21.16 12.98
N ASP A 104 6.39 21.37 14.12
CA ASP A 104 6.75 22.71 14.63
C ASP A 104 7.61 23.52 13.64
N ASP A 105 8.33 22.86 12.72
CA ASP A 105 9.13 23.46 11.66
C ASP A 105 8.32 23.74 10.37
N GLY A 106 7.02 23.42 10.39
CA GLY A 106 6.06 23.61 9.31
C GLY A 106 6.07 22.52 8.25
N PHE A 107 6.74 21.39 8.47
CA PHE A 107 6.78 20.27 7.52
C PHE A 107 5.67 19.25 7.80
N LEU A 108 4.95 18.88 6.74
CA LEU A 108 4.00 17.78 6.73
C LEU A 108 4.63 16.56 6.04
N PRO A 109 4.71 15.39 6.69
CA PRO A 109 5.04 14.16 6.01
C PRO A 109 3.93 13.79 5.01
N PHE A 110 4.31 13.45 3.78
CA PHE A 110 3.40 12.94 2.77
C PHE A 110 4.14 11.95 1.88
N LEU A 111 3.68 10.69 1.87
CA LEU A 111 4.38 9.57 1.24
C LEU A 111 5.85 9.50 1.71
N ASN A 112 6.80 9.39 0.78
CA ASN A 112 8.23 9.36 1.07
C ASN A 112 8.87 10.77 1.05
N THR A 113 8.10 11.82 1.35
CA THR A 113 8.56 13.22 1.29
C THR A 113 8.07 14.03 2.48
N LYS A 114 8.77 15.13 2.79
CA LYS A 114 8.29 16.18 3.69
C LYS A 114 8.01 17.44 2.89
N ILE A 115 6.82 18.01 3.07
CA ILE A 115 6.34 19.16 2.32
C ILE A 115 6.14 20.31 3.28
N ARG A 116 6.63 21.50 2.94
CA ARG A 116 6.34 22.75 3.63
C ARG A 116 5.87 23.79 2.62
N ILE A 117 4.91 24.62 3.01
CA ILE A 117 4.43 25.73 2.17
C ILE A 117 4.80 27.03 2.87
N VAL A 118 5.67 27.83 2.24
CA VAL A 118 6.12 29.13 2.74
C VAL A 118 5.82 30.20 1.70
N ASP A 119 5.07 31.25 2.05
CA ASP A 119 4.71 32.35 1.15
C ASP A 119 4.14 31.89 -0.21
N GLY A 120 3.33 30.83 -0.20
CA GLY A 120 2.76 30.21 -1.41
C GLY A 120 3.76 29.43 -2.28
N ARG A 121 5.02 29.30 -1.86
CA ARG A 121 6.02 28.43 -2.48
C ARG A 121 6.09 27.10 -1.75
N THR A 122 6.04 26.01 -2.50
CA THR A 122 6.20 24.67 -1.95
C THR A 122 7.69 24.34 -1.83
N GLU A 123 8.17 24.19 -0.60
CA GLU A 123 9.47 23.62 -0.30
C GLU A 123 9.31 22.12 -0.08
N TYR A 124 10.06 21.34 -0.83
CA TYR A 124 10.10 19.89 -0.70
C TYR A 124 11.44 19.48 -0.08
N LEU A 125 11.37 18.75 1.03
CA LEU A 125 12.51 18.01 1.54
C LEU A 125 12.32 16.56 1.12
N TRP A 126 13.05 16.16 0.08
CA TRP A 126 13.10 14.76 -0.33
C TRP A 126 13.77 13.97 0.79
N LEU A 127 12.98 13.22 1.56
CA LEU A 127 13.50 12.24 2.46
C LEU A 127 13.95 11.01 1.64
N VAL A 128 15.02 11.18 0.84
CA VAL A 128 15.74 10.05 0.24
C VAL A 128 16.55 9.38 1.34
N VAL A 129 15.87 8.86 2.37
CA VAL A 129 16.48 7.96 3.34
C VAL A 129 16.39 6.56 2.74
N GLY A 130 17.34 6.24 1.85
CA GLY A 130 17.93 4.90 1.74
C GLY A 130 17.02 3.65 1.64
N VAL A 131 15.75 3.72 1.23
CA VAL A 131 14.83 2.56 1.33
C VAL A 131 15.26 1.35 0.48
N CYS A 132 16.08 1.54 -0.57
CA CYS A 132 16.60 0.39 -1.33
C CYS A 132 17.84 -0.29 -0.71
N PHE A 133 18.48 0.28 0.33
CA PHE A 133 19.63 -0.37 1.00
C PHE A 133 19.36 -0.69 2.47
N GLU A 134 18.51 0.07 3.17
CA GLU A 134 18.30 -0.11 4.60
C GLU A 134 17.32 -1.22 4.98
N ARG A 135 16.41 -1.63 4.08
CA ARG A 135 15.60 -2.85 4.31
C ARG A 135 16.44 -4.14 4.38
N VAL A 136 17.71 -4.11 3.98
CA VAL A 136 18.63 -5.26 4.09
C VAL A 136 19.50 -5.20 5.36
N ILE A 137 19.71 -4.03 5.97
CA ILE A 137 20.65 -3.87 7.12
C ILE A 137 19.93 -3.59 8.46
N GLY A 138 18.64 -3.22 8.44
CA GLY A 138 17.83 -2.85 9.61
C GLY A 138 17.58 -3.93 10.68
N VAL A 139 18.28 -5.07 10.67
CA VAL A 139 18.18 -6.09 11.73
C VAL A 139 19.30 -6.00 12.77
N ARG A 140 20.37 -5.20 12.57
CA ARG A 140 21.53 -5.29 13.49
C ARG A 140 22.02 -4.04 14.24
N SER A 141 21.77 -2.79 13.85
CA SER A 141 22.24 -1.62 14.65
C SER A 141 21.58 -0.28 14.25
N PRO A 142 20.71 0.34 15.07
CA PRO A 142 19.92 1.52 14.66
C PRO A 142 20.55 2.90 14.95
N LEU A 143 21.79 3.00 15.46
CA LEU A 143 22.36 4.27 15.92
C LEU A 143 23.84 4.49 15.51
N HIS A 144 24.12 4.59 14.21
CA HIS A 144 25.39 5.18 13.76
C HIS A 144 25.21 6.09 12.54
N ARG A 145 25.60 7.36 12.70
CA ARG A 145 25.68 8.35 11.63
C ARG A 145 26.85 7.95 10.71
N LEU A 146 26.57 7.46 9.50
CA LEU A 146 27.61 7.01 8.57
C LEU A 146 27.85 8.01 7.44
N ALA A 147 29.12 8.36 7.25
CA ALA A 147 29.61 9.17 6.16
C ALA A 147 29.40 8.47 4.80
N ALA A 148 29.04 9.25 3.77
CA ALA A 148 28.71 8.75 2.44
C ALA A 148 29.86 7.92 1.82
N PRO A 149 29.60 6.67 1.37
CA PRO A 149 30.62 5.82 0.78
C PRO A 149 30.97 6.25 -0.66
N SER A 150 32.20 5.95 -1.09
CA SER A 150 32.66 6.27 -2.44
C SER A 150 31.92 5.48 -3.53
N LYS A 151 31.73 6.09 -4.71
CA LYS A 151 30.96 5.55 -5.85
C LYS A 151 31.33 4.10 -6.22
N ARG A 152 32.60 3.70 -6.07
CA ARG A 152 33.07 2.32 -6.35
C ARG A 152 32.54 1.29 -5.36
N ARG A 153 32.42 1.64 -4.08
CA ARG A 153 31.88 0.73 -3.04
C ARG A 153 30.37 0.52 -3.21
N LEU A 154 29.66 1.56 -3.64
CA LEU A 154 28.24 1.49 -4.00
C LEU A 154 27.98 0.57 -5.20
N ALA A 155 28.78 0.70 -6.25
CA ALA A 155 28.66 -0.17 -7.43
C ALA A 155 28.93 -1.64 -7.11
N ALA A 156 29.96 -1.92 -6.31
CA ALA A 156 30.27 -3.29 -5.88
C ALA A 156 29.15 -3.89 -5.00
N GLY A 157 28.58 -3.10 -4.09
CA GLY A 157 27.44 -3.53 -3.27
C GLY A 157 26.20 -3.85 -4.08
N LEU A 158 25.89 -3.04 -5.10
CA LEU A 158 24.75 -3.25 -5.99
C LEU A 158 24.90 -4.54 -6.82
N LEU A 159 26.10 -4.79 -7.35
CA LEU A 159 26.40 -6.00 -8.13
C LEU A 159 26.26 -7.27 -7.29
N LEU A 160 26.72 -7.22 -6.04
CA LEU A 160 26.65 -8.33 -5.11
C LEU A 160 25.19 -8.62 -4.70
N LEU A 161 24.40 -7.58 -4.43
CA LEU A 161 22.96 -7.70 -4.17
C LEU A 161 22.20 -8.31 -5.34
N LEU A 162 22.43 -7.81 -6.56
CA LEU A 162 21.77 -8.33 -7.77
C LEU A 162 22.10 -9.82 -7.99
N SER A 163 23.36 -10.21 -7.77
CA SER A 163 23.77 -11.61 -7.90
C SER A 163 23.14 -12.51 -6.82
N ALA A 164 23.05 -12.02 -5.57
CA ALA A 164 22.44 -12.76 -4.48
C ALA A 164 20.93 -12.93 -4.68
N CYS A 165 20.23 -11.88 -5.13
CA CYS A 165 18.82 -11.97 -5.49
C CYS A 165 18.60 -12.96 -6.63
N ALA A 166 19.42 -12.93 -7.69
CA ALA A 166 19.31 -13.88 -8.79
C ALA A 166 19.52 -15.34 -8.33
N ALA A 167 20.50 -15.58 -7.48
CA ALA A 167 20.75 -16.91 -6.90
C ALA A 167 19.57 -17.39 -6.03
N LEU A 168 19.00 -16.51 -5.20
CA LEU A 168 17.85 -16.82 -4.36
C LEU A 168 16.59 -17.09 -5.19
N THR A 169 16.37 -16.33 -6.26
CA THR A 169 15.27 -16.57 -7.21
C THR A 169 15.44 -17.92 -7.92
N CYS A 170 16.66 -18.28 -8.34
CA CYS A 170 16.93 -19.61 -8.91
C CYS A 170 16.72 -20.74 -7.89
N TYR A 171 17.17 -20.57 -6.65
CA TYR A 171 16.96 -21.57 -5.59
C TYR A 171 15.46 -21.79 -5.31
N ASN A 172 14.70 -20.70 -5.17
CA ASN A 172 13.25 -20.76 -4.95
C ASN A 172 12.48 -21.36 -6.14
N HIS A 173 12.99 -21.21 -7.37
CA HIS A 173 12.38 -21.81 -8.57
C HIS A 173 12.61 -23.34 -8.64
N VAL A 174 13.56 -23.91 -7.87
CA VAL A 174 13.90 -25.34 -7.93
C VAL A 174 13.42 -26.14 -6.69
N SER A 175 13.15 -25.50 -5.55
CA SER A 175 12.92 -26.19 -4.25
C SER A 175 11.44 -26.39 -3.84
N GLN A 176 10.45 -26.17 -4.71
CA GLN A 176 9.03 -26.14 -4.29
C GLN A 176 8.19 -27.20 -5.02
N GLN A 177 7.61 -28.15 -4.28
CA GLN A 177 6.53 -29.01 -4.78
C GLN A 177 5.19 -28.37 -4.44
N CYS A 178 4.44 -27.95 -5.46
CA CYS A 178 3.16 -27.27 -5.28
C CYS A 178 1.99 -28.26 -5.40
N PHE A 179 1.26 -28.45 -4.32
CA PHE A 179 0.01 -29.19 -4.27
C PHE A 179 -1.15 -28.25 -4.59
N MET A 180 -2.02 -28.71 -5.48
CA MET A 180 -3.23 -27.98 -5.87
C MET A 180 -4.37 -28.38 -4.94
N LYS A 181 -4.97 -27.42 -4.23
CA LYS A 181 -6.18 -27.62 -3.42
C LYS A 181 -7.32 -26.79 -4.00
N LEU A 182 -8.51 -27.39 -4.05
CA LEU A 182 -9.75 -26.69 -4.37
C LEU A 182 -10.29 -26.01 -3.12
N PHE A 183 -10.72 -24.76 -3.28
CA PHE A 183 -11.38 -23.96 -2.26
C PHE A 183 -12.62 -23.28 -2.85
N CYS A 184 -13.47 -22.74 -1.97
CA CYS A 184 -14.73 -22.06 -2.31
C CYS A 184 -15.68 -22.97 -3.14
N HIS A 185 -16.25 -23.99 -2.51
CA HIS A 185 -17.19 -24.92 -3.18
C HIS A 185 -16.67 -25.48 -4.52
N ASP A 186 -15.39 -25.87 -4.56
CA ASP A 186 -14.73 -26.45 -5.73
C ASP A 186 -14.62 -25.53 -6.95
N THR A 187 -14.70 -24.22 -6.76
CA THR A 187 -14.65 -23.25 -7.88
C THR A 187 -13.28 -22.63 -8.10
N GLN A 188 -12.35 -22.69 -7.14
CA GLN A 188 -11.07 -21.99 -7.25
C GLN A 188 -9.87 -22.81 -6.77
N TRP A 189 -8.79 -22.77 -7.54
CA TRP A 189 -7.54 -23.47 -7.29
C TRP A 189 -6.56 -22.58 -6.52
N ILE A 190 -6.04 -23.08 -5.39
CA ILE A 190 -4.88 -22.49 -4.71
C ILE A 190 -3.74 -23.51 -4.73
N SER A 191 -2.56 -23.06 -5.15
CA SER A 191 -1.32 -23.82 -5.07
C SER A 191 -0.68 -23.60 -3.70
N MET A 192 -0.55 -24.66 -2.90
CA MET A 192 0.23 -24.67 -1.67
C MET A 192 1.57 -25.32 -1.98
N CYS A 193 2.64 -24.54 -1.93
CA CYS A 193 3.98 -25.01 -2.20
C CYS A 193 4.67 -25.43 -0.89
N LEU A 194 5.14 -26.67 -0.85
CA LEU A 194 5.93 -27.20 0.26
C LEU A 194 7.41 -27.17 -0.13
N ASP A 195 8.25 -26.77 0.83
CA ASP A 195 9.70 -26.78 0.67
C ASP A 195 10.18 -28.24 0.64
N VAL A 196 10.92 -28.61 -0.42
CA VAL A 196 11.34 -30.00 -0.66
C VAL A 196 12.31 -30.52 0.41
N ASN A 197 12.85 -29.63 1.26
CA ASN A 197 13.74 -29.98 2.37
C ASN A 197 13.05 -30.29 3.71
N THR A 198 11.73 -30.13 3.85
CA THR A 198 11.01 -30.61 5.05
C THR A 198 10.63 -32.08 4.90
N ASN A 199 11.66 -32.94 4.87
CA ASN A 199 11.53 -34.38 5.15
C ASN A 199 12.63 -34.74 6.17
N ALA A 200 12.31 -34.50 7.45
CA ALA A 200 12.87 -35.20 8.60
C ALA A 200 11.79 -35.26 9.68
#